data_AF-A0A8X7BK34-F1
#
_entry.id   AF-A0A8X7BK34-F1
#
_cell.length_a   1.000
_cell.length_b   1.000
_cell.length_c   1.000
_cell.angle_alpha   90.00
_cell.angle_beta   90.00
_cell.angle_gamma   90.00
#
_symmetry.space_group_name_H-M   'P 1'
#
loop_
_entity.id
_entity.type
_entity.pdbx_description
1 polymer ?
#
loop_
_entity_poly.entity_id
_entity_poly.type
_entity_poly.pdbx_seq_one_letter_code
_entity_poly.pdbx_strand_id
1 'polypeptide(L)'
;MCVPLTRQHRTARLQWCREHHNWTEQDWACVLFSDESRFSLSSDCRRQLIWRESGTAYRPENIQEKDRYPTCSIMVWAGIMINGRTRLHVVANETMTGQRYIDEVLLPHVRLFRGAVGNKFVFMDDNATCHRTLAVQDCLDSEGIQRLVWPARSPDLNPIENVWDALGRQVAGRNYSPTNKNTLIRALTEEWDKLPQQLLDNVVQSMVRRVECCITLHGGHIPY
;
A
#
# COMPACT_ATOMS: atom_id res chain seq x y z
N MET A 1 -2.26 -11.19 5.86
CA MET A 1 -1.36 -12.13 6.57
C MET A 1 -0.61 -11.32 7.62
N CYS A 2 -0.48 -11.80 8.86
CA CYS A 2 0.27 -11.10 9.91
C CYS A 2 1.74 -11.56 9.86
N VAL A 3 2.66 -10.69 9.45
CA VAL A 3 4.08 -11.04 9.38
C VAL A 3 4.67 -11.01 10.80
N PRO A 4 5.36 -12.07 11.28
CA PRO A 4 5.90 -12.09 12.64
C PRO A 4 6.86 -10.93 12.90
N LEU A 5 6.67 -10.24 14.03
CA LEU A 5 7.55 -9.18 14.50
C LEU A 5 8.59 -9.76 15.48
N THR A 6 9.87 -9.45 15.23
CA THR A 6 10.94 -9.71 16.19
C THR A 6 10.95 -8.60 17.25
N ARG A 7 11.69 -8.81 18.35
CA ARG A 7 11.91 -7.76 19.35
C ARG A 7 12.51 -6.49 18.74
N GLN A 8 13.45 -6.63 17.82
CA GLN A 8 14.07 -5.51 17.12
C GLN A 8 13.05 -4.72 16.29
N HIS A 9 12.16 -5.41 15.56
CA HIS A 9 11.09 -4.74 14.80
C HIS A 9 10.15 -3.95 15.73
N ARG A 10 9.74 -4.54 16.85
CA ARG A 10 8.87 -3.85 17.83
C ARG A 10 9.55 -2.61 18.40
N THR A 11 10.83 -2.71 18.78
CA THR A 11 11.58 -1.56 19.29
C THR A 11 11.69 -0.44 18.24
N ALA A 12 12.03 -0.77 16.99
CA ALA A 12 12.14 0.22 15.92
C ALA A 12 10.79 0.89 15.62
N ARG A 13 9.70 0.12 15.57
CA ARG A 13 8.34 0.63 15.39
C ARG A 13 7.92 1.57 16.53
N LEU A 14 8.17 1.16 17.78
CA LEU A 14 7.85 1.98 18.95
C LEU A 14 8.65 3.28 18.96
N GLN A 15 9.94 3.23 18.63
CA GLN A 15 10.80 4.40 18.54
C GLN A 15 10.29 5.37 17.47
N TRP A 16 10.03 4.85 16.27
CA TRP A 16 9.48 5.64 15.18
C TRP A 16 8.16 6.31 15.56
N CYS A 17 7.24 5.57 16.18
CA CYS A 17 5.96 6.14 16.62
C CYS A 17 6.15 7.23 17.69
N ARG A 18 7.12 7.08 18.60
CA ARG A 18 7.41 8.11 19.61
C ARG A 18 7.94 9.40 18.99
N GLU A 19 8.79 9.29 17.97
CA GLU A 19 9.32 10.45 17.22
C GLU A 19 8.22 11.22 16.49
N HIS A 20 7.17 10.51 16.04
CA HIS A 20 6.06 11.07 15.28
C HIS A 20 4.77 11.23 16.10
N HIS A 21 4.82 11.05 17.42
CA HIS A 21 3.64 11.12 18.30
C HIS A 21 3.00 12.52 18.31
N ASN A 22 3.82 13.56 18.20
CA ASN A 22 3.35 14.94 18.22
C ASN A 22 2.99 15.49 16.84
N TRP A 23 3.06 14.66 15.78
CA TRP A 23 2.69 15.08 14.45
C TRP A 23 1.18 15.27 14.35
N THR A 24 0.79 16.44 13.88
CA THR A 24 -0.60 16.82 13.67
C THR A 24 -1.12 16.31 12.34
N GLU A 25 -2.44 16.39 12.12
CA GLU A 25 -3.02 16.10 10.81
C GLU A 25 -2.41 16.94 9.68
N GLN A 26 -1.95 18.16 9.98
CA GLN A 26 -1.32 19.04 8.98
C GLN A 26 0.08 18.54 8.56
N ASP A 27 0.80 17.92 9.49
CA ASP A 27 2.10 17.30 9.21
C ASP A 27 1.90 16.06 8.34
N TRP A 28 0.93 15.20 8.71
CA TRP A 28 0.56 14.03 7.91
C TRP A 28 -0.02 14.40 6.54
N ALA A 29 -0.71 15.55 6.44
CA ALA A 29 -1.21 16.07 5.18
C ALA A 29 -0.11 16.42 4.19
N CYS A 30 1.13 16.60 4.66
CA CYS A 30 2.31 16.85 3.83
C CYS A 30 3.06 15.57 3.40
N VAL A 31 2.59 14.38 3.80
CA VAL A 31 3.20 13.09 3.48
C VAL A 31 2.49 12.41 2.31
N LEU A 32 3.24 12.03 1.27
CA LEU A 32 2.77 11.11 0.24
C LEU A 32 3.10 9.67 0.64
N PHE A 33 2.08 8.91 1.02
CA PHE A 33 2.19 7.49 1.34
C PHE A 33 2.13 6.67 0.06
N SER A 34 3.12 5.83 -0.21
CA SER A 34 3.15 5.00 -1.40
C SER A 34 3.45 3.54 -1.08
N ASP A 35 3.10 2.66 -2.02
CA ASP A 35 3.36 1.22 -1.92
C ASP A 35 3.08 0.52 -3.26
N GLU A 36 3.59 -0.70 -3.40
CA GLU A 36 3.26 -1.62 -4.48
C GLU A 36 2.29 -2.71 -4.02
N SER A 37 1.23 -2.95 -4.80
CA SER A 37 0.30 -4.05 -4.54
C SER A 37 0.15 -4.98 -5.73
N ARG A 38 -0.14 -6.26 -5.44
CA ARG A 38 -0.35 -7.29 -6.45
C ARG A 38 -1.82 -7.69 -6.51
N PHE A 39 -2.42 -7.55 -7.70
CA PHE A 39 -3.78 -8.01 -7.99
C PHE A 39 -3.74 -9.20 -8.96
N SER A 40 -4.52 -10.24 -8.68
CA SER A 40 -4.60 -11.47 -9.49
C SER A 40 -5.99 -11.66 -10.12
N LEU A 41 -6.04 -12.29 -11.30
CA LEU A 41 -7.29 -12.66 -11.98
C LEU A 41 -8.04 -13.77 -11.24
N SER A 42 -7.31 -14.78 -10.76
CA SER A 42 -7.83 -15.80 -9.86
C SER A 42 -7.96 -15.17 -8.49
N SER A 43 -9.19 -14.84 -8.10
CA SER A 43 -9.49 -14.13 -6.88
C SER A 43 -8.97 -14.86 -5.64
N ASP A 44 -7.79 -14.49 -5.15
CA ASP A 44 -7.37 -14.79 -3.77
C ASP A 44 -8.20 -14.00 -2.75
N CYS A 45 -8.91 -12.96 -3.21
CA CYS A 45 -9.67 -12.03 -2.37
C CYS A 45 -11.19 -12.28 -2.32
N ARG A 46 -11.74 -13.26 -3.05
CA ARG A 46 -13.13 -13.66 -2.80
C ARG A 46 -13.12 -14.49 -1.52
N ARG A 47 -13.50 -13.89 -0.38
CA ARG A 47 -14.02 -14.66 0.76
C ARG A 47 -15.31 -15.34 0.27
N GLN A 48 -15.17 -16.52 -0.33
CA GLN A 48 -16.32 -17.34 -0.64
C GLN A 48 -16.85 -17.90 0.69
N LEU A 49 -18.03 -17.42 1.10
CA LEU A 49 -18.74 -17.98 2.23
C LEU A 49 -19.37 -19.30 1.77
N ILE A 50 -18.85 -20.43 2.26
CA ILE A 50 -19.42 -21.75 2.02
C ILE A 50 -20.38 -22.05 3.16
N TRP A 51 -21.69 -22.08 2.85
CA TRP A 51 -22.70 -22.58 3.79
C TRP A 51 -22.61 -24.11 3.85
N ARG A 52 -22.40 -24.67 5.04
CA ARG A 52 -22.29 -26.12 5.24
C ARG A 52 -22.82 -26.53 6.61
N GLU A 53 -23.27 -27.77 6.71
CA GLU A 53 -23.72 -28.39 7.95
C GLU A 53 -22.56 -28.58 8.94
N SER A 54 -22.82 -28.41 10.25
CA SER A 54 -21.80 -28.54 11.31
C SER A 54 -21.13 -29.92 11.27
N GLY A 55 -19.80 -29.94 11.30
CA GLY A 55 -19.00 -31.18 11.25
C GLY A 55 -18.69 -31.71 9.85
N THR A 56 -19.19 -31.10 8.78
CA THR A 56 -18.95 -31.57 7.39
C THR A 56 -17.78 -30.87 6.68
N ALA A 57 -16.92 -30.20 7.44
CA ALA A 57 -15.90 -29.28 6.93
C ALA A 57 -14.88 -29.88 5.94
N TYR A 58 -14.62 -31.18 6.04
CA TYR A 58 -13.60 -31.89 5.25
C TYR A 58 -14.18 -32.81 4.17
N ARG A 59 -15.48 -32.75 3.90
CA ARG A 59 -16.06 -33.50 2.78
C ARG A 59 -15.58 -32.89 1.45
N PRO A 60 -15.24 -33.69 0.43
CA PRO A 60 -14.79 -33.17 -0.86
C PRO A 60 -15.74 -32.14 -1.49
N GLU A 61 -17.05 -32.36 -1.31
CA GLU A 61 -18.14 -31.45 -1.72
C GLU A 61 -18.13 -30.08 -1.01
N ASN A 62 -17.46 -29.97 0.14
CA ASN A 62 -17.31 -28.74 0.94
C ASN A 62 -15.88 -28.18 0.92
N ILE A 63 -14.98 -28.78 0.14
CA ILE A 63 -13.59 -28.36 -0.06
C ILE A 63 -13.48 -27.73 -1.44
N GLN A 64 -13.11 -26.44 -1.48
CA GLN A 64 -12.74 -25.80 -2.72
C GLN A 64 -11.21 -25.94 -2.89
N GLU A 65 -10.81 -26.76 -3.86
CA GLU A 65 -9.40 -26.86 -4.25
C GLU A 65 -8.95 -25.52 -4.85
N LYS A 66 -7.80 -25.03 -4.38
CA LYS A 66 -7.16 -23.82 -4.92
C LYS A 66 -6.00 -24.25 -5.80
N ASP A 67 -6.06 -23.90 -7.09
CA ASP A 67 -4.90 -24.00 -7.96
C ASP A 67 -3.76 -23.12 -7.41
N ARG A 68 -2.56 -23.71 -7.33
CA ARG A 68 -1.44 -23.16 -6.55
C ARG A 68 -0.71 -21.96 -7.18
N TYR A 69 -1.23 -21.40 -8.28
CA TYR A 69 -0.60 -20.27 -8.96
C TYR A 69 -1.64 -19.35 -9.61
N PRO A 70 -1.66 -18.04 -9.29
CA PRO A 70 -2.41 -17.09 -10.09
C PRO A 70 -1.74 -17.00 -11.47
N THR A 71 -2.37 -17.56 -12.49
CA THR A 71 -1.86 -17.61 -13.89
C THR A 71 -1.69 -16.21 -14.52
N CYS A 72 -2.17 -15.16 -13.86
CA CYS A 72 -1.94 -13.77 -14.21
C CYS A 72 -2.12 -12.86 -12.99
N SER A 73 -1.01 -12.31 -12.49
CA SER A 73 -1.02 -11.20 -11.55
C SER A 73 -0.43 -9.95 -12.19
N ILE A 74 -0.89 -8.79 -11.74
CA ILE A 74 -0.40 -7.47 -12.11
C ILE A 74 0.10 -6.78 -10.85
N MET A 75 1.26 -6.17 -10.93
CA MET A 75 1.80 -5.31 -9.89
C MET A 75 1.47 -3.86 -10.23
N VAL A 76 0.96 -3.13 -9.26
CA VAL A 76 0.62 -1.72 -9.40
C VAL A 76 1.31 -0.92 -8.32
N TRP A 77 1.61 0.34 -8.60
CA TRP A 77 2.11 1.32 -7.65
C TRP A 77 1.16 2.51 -7.59
N ALA A 78 0.96 3.07 -6.41
CA ALA A 78 0.33 4.38 -6.27
C ALA A 78 0.82 5.09 -5.02
N GLY A 79 0.55 6.39 -4.97
CA GLY A 79 0.67 7.21 -3.78
C GLY A 79 -0.64 7.91 -3.43
N ILE A 80 -0.90 8.07 -2.13
CA ILE A 80 -2.04 8.78 -1.56
C ILE A 80 -1.55 9.87 -0.60
N MET A 81 -2.31 10.96 -0.54
CA MET A 81 -2.03 12.13 0.28
C MET A 81 -3.36 12.80 0.64
N ILE A 82 -3.37 13.65 1.67
CA ILE A 82 -4.53 14.51 1.90
C ILE A 82 -4.74 15.41 0.67
N ASN A 83 -5.98 15.46 0.17
CA ASN A 83 -6.39 16.20 -1.03
C ASN A 83 -5.68 15.78 -2.33
N GLY A 84 -5.04 14.61 -2.38
CA GLY A 84 -4.35 14.16 -3.58
C GLY A 84 -4.10 12.66 -3.67
N ARG A 85 -3.89 12.20 -4.89
CA ARG A 85 -3.43 10.84 -5.20
C ARG A 85 -2.71 10.83 -6.53
N THR A 86 -1.82 9.86 -6.69
CA THR A 86 -1.20 9.61 -8.01
C THR A 86 -2.20 8.92 -8.93
N ARG A 87 -1.88 8.91 -10.22
CA ARG A 87 -2.45 7.89 -11.11
C ARG A 87 -1.96 6.52 -10.66
N LEU A 88 -2.77 5.49 -10.89
CA LEU A 88 -2.36 4.11 -10.67
C LEU A 88 -1.33 3.73 -11.75
N HIS A 89 -0.10 3.45 -11.34
CA HIS A 89 0.97 3.01 -12.23
C HIS A 89 0.96 1.48 -12.32
N VAL A 90 1.07 0.93 -13.53
CA VAL A 90 1.21 -0.51 -13.73
C VAL A 90 2.69 -0.82 -13.86
N VAL A 91 3.22 -1.54 -12.88
CA VAL A 91 4.62 -1.96 -12.87
C VAL A 91 4.80 -3.10 -13.88
N ALA A 92 5.74 -2.95 -14.80
CA ALA A 92 6.03 -4.00 -15.77
C ALA A 92 6.49 -5.29 -15.05
N ASN A 93 6.23 -6.47 -15.65
CA ASN A 93 6.46 -7.80 -15.04
C ASN A 93 7.95 -8.15 -14.76
N GLU A 94 8.86 -7.20 -14.95
CA GLU A 94 10.29 -7.35 -14.73
C GLU A 94 10.68 -6.85 -13.34
N THR A 95 11.80 -7.35 -12.82
CA THR A 95 12.34 -6.94 -11.52
C THR A 95 12.50 -5.42 -11.45
N MET A 96 11.95 -4.80 -10.40
CA MET A 96 12.13 -3.38 -10.13
C MET A 96 13.59 -3.13 -9.72
N THR A 97 14.31 -2.32 -10.50
CA THR A 97 15.65 -1.82 -10.15
C THR A 97 15.54 -0.41 -9.59
N GLY A 98 16.57 0.07 -8.90
CA GLY A 98 16.58 1.46 -8.42
C GLY A 98 16.44 2.48 -9.55
N GLN A 99 17.08 2.25 -10.70
CA GLN A 99 16.94 3.14 -11.86
C GLN A 99 15.52 3.15 -12.41
N ARG A 100 14.87 1.98 -12.55
CA ARG A 100 13.47 1.92 -12.97
C ARG A 100 12.54 2.60 -11.97
N TYR A 101 12.81 2.47 -10.67
CA TYR A 101 12.04 3.18 -9.66
C TYR A 101 12.15 4.71 -9.83
N ILE A 102 13.32 5.23 -10.18
CA ILE A 102 13.49 6.66 -10.51
C ILE A 102 12.64 7.04 -11.72
N ASP A 103 12.80 6.30 -12.82
CA ASP A 103 12.24 6.64 -14.13
C ASP A 103 10.73 6.40 -14.22
N GLU A 104 10.21 5.40 -13.51
CA GLU A 104 8.80 5.02 -13.53
C GLU A 104 8.00 5.63 -12.38
N VAL A 105 8.62 5.88 -11.23
CA VAL A 105 7.92 6.31 -10.01
C VAL A 105 8.31 7.71 -9.56
N LEU A 106 9.59 7.94 -9.24
CA LEU A 106 10.00 9.18 -8.58
C LEU A 106 9.80 10.41 -9.48
N LEU A 107 10.38 10.40 -10.68
CA LEU A 107 10.34 11.55 -11.57
C LEU A 107 8.94 11.81 -12.17
N PRO A 108 8.17 10.79 -12.60
CA PRO A 108 6.85 11.03 -13.20
C PRO A 108 5.77 11.34 -12.18
N HIS A 109 5.86 10.82 -10.95
CA HIS A 109 4.79 10.91 -9.97
C HIS A 109 5.20 11.72 -8.74
N VAL A 110 6.23 11.30 -8.01
CA VAL A 110 6.59 11.91 -6.70
C VAL A 110 7.04 13.36 -6.86
N ARG A 111 7.83 13.68 -7.90
CA ARG A 111 8.30 15.04 -8.19
C ARG A 111 7.17 16.04 -8.37
N LEU A 112 6.03 15.62 -8.95
CA LEU A 112 4.88 16.50 -9.14
C LEU A 112 4.29 16.97 -7.80
N PHE A 113 4.19 16.06 -6.82
CA PHE A 113 3.72 16.39 -5.48
C PHE A 113 4.72 17.26 -4.73
N ARG A 114 6.02 16.98 -4.88
CA ARG A 114 7.07 17.85 -4.35
C ARG A 114 6.95 19.29 -4.87
N GLY A 115 6.68 19.45 -6.16
CA GLY A 115 6.46 20.75 -6.80
C GLY A 115 5.20 21.47 -6.30
N ALA A 116 4.12 20.73 -6.06
CA ALA A 116 2.85 21.29 -5.59
C ALA A 116 2.85 21.68 -4.10
N VAL A 117 3.46 20.84 -3.24
CA VAL A 117 3.44 21.00 -1.78
C VAL A 117 4.61 21.86 -1.27
N GLY A 118 5.72 21.88 -2.00
CA GLY A 118 6.90 22.66 -1.62
C GLY A 118 7.75 21.97 -0.53
N ASN A 119 8.51 22.76 0.22
CA ASN A 119 9.56 22.26 1.12
C ASN A 119 9.05 21.42 2.31
N LYS A 120 7.75 21.44 2.57
CA LYS A 120 7.12 20.61 3.61
C LYS A 120 6.83 19.19 3.13
N PHE A 121 6.96 18.93 1.83
CA PHE A 121 6.67 17.62 1.25
C PHE A 121 7.59 16.55 1.81
N VAL A 122 7.00 15.45 2.26
CA VAL A 122 7.71 14.26 2.69
C VAL A 122 7.21 13.07 1.88
N PHE A 123 8.13 12.28 1.35
CA PHE A 123 7.82 11.07 0.61
C PHE A 123 7.99 9.83 1.49
N MET A 124 6.99 8.97 1.55
CA MET A 124 7.06 7.70 2.23
C MET A 124 7.07 6.55 1.22
N ASP A 125 8.14 5.74 1.27
CA ASP A 125 8.27 4.44 0.63
C ASP A 125 8.75 3.39 1.64
N ASP A 126 8.55 2.11 1.31
CA ASP A 126 9.03 1.01 2.15
C ASP A 126 10.55 0.82 2.02
N ASN A 127 11.11 -0.12 2.79
CA ASN A 127 12.54 -0.42 2.77
C ASN A 127 12.95 -1.47 1.71
N ALA A 128 12.21 -1.59 0.60
CA ALA A 128 12.60 -2.49 -0.48
C ALA A 128 13.99 -2.14 -1.02
N THR A 129 14.73 -3.16 -1.45
CA THR A 129 16.13 -3.02 -1.87
C THR A 129 16.29 -2.06 -3.07
N CYS A 130 15.31 -2.03 -3.98
CA CYS A 130 15.29 -1.09 -5.09
C CYS A 130 15.14 0.37 -4.64
N HIS A 131 14.43 0.63 -3.54
CA HIS A 131 14.23 1.99 -3.00
C HIS A 131 15.46 2.51 -2.26
N ARG A 132 16.37 1.62 -1.85
CA ARG A 132 17.53 1.92 -0.99
C ARG A 132 18.85 1.90 -1.75
N THR A 133 18.83 2.05 -3.07
CA THR A 133 20.05 2.19 -3.89
C THR A 133 20.63 3.61 -3.79
N LEU A 134 21.94 3.76 -4.04
CA LEU A 134 22.60 5.07 -4.05
C LEU A 134 21.96 6.01 -5.09
N ALA A 135 21.70 5.51 -6.31
CA ALA A 135 21.07 6.30 -7.37
C ALA A 135 19.70 6.88 -6.94
N VAL A 136 18.90 6.09 -6.21
CA VAL A 136 17.61 6.56 -5.70
C VAL A 136 17.81 7.64 -4.62
N GLN A 137 18.78 7.46 -3.73
CA GLN A 137 19.10 8.46 -2.72
C GLN A 137 19.58 9.78 -3.36
N ASP A 138 20.53 9.70 -4.30
CA ASP A 138 21.04 10.86 -5.04
C ASP A 138 19.92 11.59 -5.80
N CYS A 139 18.99 10.85 -6.39
CA CYS A 139 17.82 11.42 -7.07
C CYS A 139 16.94 12.21 -6.09
N LEU A 140 16.56 11.61 -4.96
CA LEU A 140 15.74 12.28 -3.94
C LEU A 140 16.43 13.55 -3.40
N ASP A 141 17.73 13.49 -3.15
CA ASP A 141 18.51 14.62 -2.67
C ASP A 141 18.58 15.73 -3.72
N SER A 142 18.78 15.39 -5.00
CA SER A 142 18.80 16.35 -6.12
C SER A 142 17.46 17.04 -6.35
N GLU A 143 16.35 16.35 -6.09
CA GLU A 143 14.99 16.88 -6.19
C GLU A 143 14.54 17.57 -4.89
N GLY A 144 15.39 17.60 -3.85
CA GLY A 144 15.09 18.16 -2.53
C GLY A 144 13.88 17.50 -1.87
N ILE A 145 13.73 16.19 -2.05
CA ILE A 145 12.65 15.37 -1.51
C ILE A 145 13.13 14.71 -0.22
N GLN A 146 12.53 15.09 0.90
CA GLN A 146 12.77 14.40 2.16
C GLN A 146 12.04 13.05 2.18
N ARG A 147 12.77 11.98 2.44
CA ARG A 147 12.19 10.66 2.69
C ARG A 147 11.78 10.51 4.16
N LEU A 148 10.60 9.97 4.41
CA LEU A 148 10.18 9.51 5.73
C LEU A 148 10.90 8.21 6.05
N VAL A 149 11.70 8.20 7.13
CA VAL A 149 12.27 6.94 7.64
C VAL A 149 11.11 6.02 7.99
N TRP A 150 11.12 4.77 7.52
CA TRP A 150 10.00 3.85 7.73
C TRP A 150 10.44 2.61 8.52
N PRO A 151 9.72 2.18 9.58
CA PRO A 151 10.08 0.99 10.33
C PRO A 151 9.76 -0.28 9.53
N ALA A 152 10.73 -1.20 9.43
CA ALA A 152 10.57 -2.45 8.69
C ALA A 152 9.37 -3.29 9.19
N ARG A 153 8.73 -4.02 8.26
CA ARG A 153 7.55 -4.87 8.51
C ARG A 153 6.38 -4.12 9.15
N SER A 154 6.07 -2.94 8.60
CA SER A 154 4.98 -2.10 9.11
C SER A 154 3.90 -1.76 8.08
N PRO A 155 3.31 -2.75 7.39
CA PRO A 155 2.18 -2.51 6.49
C PRO A 155 0.98 -1.93 7.26
N ASP A 156 0.81 -2.31 8.53
CA ASP A 156 -0.26 -1.80 9.39
C ASP A 156 -0.18 -0.30 9.69
N LEU A 157 1.03 0.26 9.64
CA LEU A 157 1.24 1.71 9.73
C LEU A 157 1.07 2.41 8.38
N ASN A 158 1.06 1.69 7.25
CA ASN A 158 0.95 2.30 5.94
C ASN A 158 -0.55 2.46 5.56
N PRO A 159 -1.10 3.68 5.50
CA PRO A 159 -2.52 3.90 5.22
C PRO A 159 -2.96 3.34 3.85
N ILE A 160 -2.06 3.30 2.86
CA ILE A 160 -2.42 2.85 1.51
C ILE A 160 -2.84 1.37 1.44
N GLU A 161 -2.44 0.56 2.42
CA GLU A 161 -2.85 -0.84 2.52
C GLU A 161 -4.38 -0.99 2.65
N ASN A 162 -5.03 -0.08 3.37
CA ASN A 162 -6.50 -0.04 3.44
C ASN A 162 -7.14 0.39 2.11
N VAL A 163 -6.44 1.22 1.35
CA VAL A 163 -6.90 1.66 0.02
C VAL A 163 -6.79 0.52 -0.98
N TRP A 164 -5.75 -0.32 -0.90
CA TRP A 164 -5.66 -1.53 -1.71
C TRP A 164 -6.81 -2.50 -1.48
N ASP A 165 -7.17 -2.72 -0.21
CA ASP A 165 -8.33 -3.54 0.15
C ASP A 165 -9.65 -2.92 -0.35
N ALA A 166 -9.82 -1.60 -0.24
CA ALA A 166 -10.97 -0.90 -0.81
C ALA A 166 -11.04 -1.04 -2.34
N LEU A 167 -9.92 -0.86 -3.05
CA LEU A 167 -9.81 -1.03 -4.49
C LEU A 167 -10.15 -2.46 -4.91
N GLY A 168 -9.60 -3.46 -4.21
CA GLY A 168 -9.89 -4.87 -4.45
C GLY A 168 -11.37 -5.21 -4.31
N ARG A 169 -12.04 -4.63 -3.30
CA ARG A 169 -13.50 -4.76 -3.14
C ARG A 169 -14.27 -4.12 -4.29
N GLN A 170 -13.91 -2.91 -4.72
CA GLN A 170 -14.58 -2.24 -5.85
C GLN A 170 -14.45 -3.05 -7.14
N VAL A 171 -13.26 -3.56 -7.44
CA VAL A 171 -13.03 -4.42 -8.61
C VAL A 171 -13.81 -5.73 -8.51
N ALA A 172 -13.86 -6.35 -7.32
CA ALA A 172 -14.61 -7.58 -7.09
C ALA A 172 -16.14 -7.38 -7.18
N GLY A 173 -16.64 -6.17 -6.87
CA GLY A 173 -18.04 -5.80 -6.94
C GLY A 173 -18.54 -5.40 -8.34
N ARG A 174 -17.67 -5.37 -9.36
CA ARG A 174 -18.07 -5.02 -10.73
C ARG A 174 -18.97 -6.09 -11.34
N ASN A 175 -19.96 -5.64 -12.13
CA ASN A 175 -20.87 -6.54 -12.87
C ASN A 175 -20.13 -7.53 -13.78
N TYR A 176 -18.99 -7.11 -14.34
CA TYR A 176 -18.14 -7.95 -15.19
C TYR A 176 -16.80 -8.15 -14.50
N SER A 177 -16.49 -9.40 -14.16
CA SER A 177 -15.19 -9.77 -13.62
C SER A 177 -14.12 -9.69 -14.72
N PRO A 178 -12.94 -9.12 -14.44
CA PRO A 178 -11.81 -9.16 -15.37
C PRO A 178 -11.44 -10.61 -15.73
N THR A 179 -11.22 -10.87 -17.03
CA THR A 179 -10.92 -12.21 -17.55
C THR A 179 -9.49 -12.34 -18.08
N ASN A 180 -8.80 -11.22 -18.29
CA ASN A 180 -7.41 -11.16 -18.75
C ASN A 180 -6.69 -9.92 -18.18
N LYS A 181 -5.36 -9.87 -18.34
CA LYS A 181 -4.51 -8.77 -17.82
C LYS A 181 -5.03 -7.38 -18.22
N ASN A 182 -5.37 -7.17 -19.49
CA ASN A 182 -5.79 -5.86 -19.98
C ASN A 182 -7.11 -5.42 -19.35
N THR A 183 -8.07 -6.34 -19.23
CA THR A 183 -9.34 -6.06 -18.53
C THR A 183 -9.14 -5.80 -17.05
N LEU A 184 -8.15 -6.44 -16.41
CA LEU A 184 -7.82 -6.21 -15.00
C LEU A 184 -7.15 -4.85 -14.80
N ILE A 185 -6.18 -4.49 -15.64
CA ILE A 185 -5.56 -3.15 -15.64
C ILE A 185 -6.65 -2.09 -15.78
N ARG A 186 -7.53 -2.22 -16.79
CA ARG A 186 -8.61 -1.26 -17.01
C ARG A 186 -9.54 -1.17 -15.81
N ALA A 187 -9.95 -2.30 -15.23
CA ALA A 187 -10.80 -2.31 -14.05
C ALA A 187 -10.13 -1.64 -12.85
N LEU A 188 -8.86 -1.93 -12.59
CA LEU A 188 -8.10 -1.32 -11.49
C LEU A 188 -7.96 0.19 -11.68
N THR A 189 -7.60 0.65 -12.87
CA THR A 189 -7.47 2.08 -13.18
C THR A 189 -8.80 2.81 -13.02
N GLU A 190 -9.88 2.27 -13.58
CA GLU A 190 -11.20 2.90 -13.48
C GLU A 190 -11.72 2.94 -12.03
N GLU A 191 -11.57 1.85 -11.27
CA GLU A 191 -12.00 1.85 -9.87
C GLU A 191 -11.11 2.71 -8.98
N TRP A 192 -9.81 2.79 -9.27
CA TRP A 192 -8.91 3.72 -8.58
C TRP A 192 -9.36 5.17 -8.77
N ASP A 193 -9.69 5.57 -10.00
CA ASP A 193 -10.15 6.93 -10.29
C ASP A 193 -11.52 7.25 -9.66
N LYS A 194 -12.36 6.23 -9.46
CA LYS A 194 -13.67 6.38 -8.79
C LYS A 194 -13.59 6.45 -7.26
N LEU A 195 -12.48 6.02 -6.64
CA LEU A 195 -12.35 6.09 -5.19
C LEU A 195 -12.55 7.56 -4.75
N PRO A 196 -13.44 7.87 -3.79
CA PRO A 196 -13.63 9.23 -3.34
C PRO A 196 -12.36 9.75 -2.64
N GLN A 197 -11.95 10.99 -2.91
CA GLN A 197 -10.80 11.60 -2.21
C GLN A 197 -11.02 11.61 -0.69
N GLN A 198 -12.26 11.83 -0.22
CA GLN A 198 -12.62 11.75 1.19
C GLN A 198 -12.26 10.41 1.84
N LEU A 199 -12.33 9.29 1.11
CA LEU A 199 -11.92 7.99 1.63
C LEU A 199 -10.41 7.97 1.88
N LEU A 200 -9.63 8.49 0.94
CA LEU A 200 -8.17 8.57 1.08
C LEU A 200 -7.78 9.50 2.24
N ASP A 201 -8.46 10.64 2.33
CA ASP A 201 -8.21 11.63 3.37
C ASP A 201 -8.46 11.04 4.76
N ASN A 202 -9.60 10.35 4.95
CA ASN A 202 -9.94 9.67 6.20
C ASN A 202 -8.88 8.61 6.58
N VAL A 203 -8.37 7.88 5.60
CA VAL A 203 -7.38 6.83 5.83
C VAL A 203 -6.03 7.43 6.20
N VAL A 204 -5.62 8.55 5.59
CA VAL A 204 -4.39 9.27 5.98
C VAL A 204 -4.55 9.95 7.35
N GLN A 205 -5.69 10.58 7.64
CA GLN A 205 -5.98 11.17 8.96
C GLN A 205 -5.94 10.14 10.09
N SER A 206 -6.22 8.87 9.79
CA SER A 206 -6.11 7.78 10.77
C SER A 206 -4.68 7.58 11.31
N MET A 207 -3.66 8.17 10.70
CA MET A 207 -2.25 8.04 11.11
C MET A 207 -2.00 8.42 12.57
N VAL A 208 -2.66 9.48 13.07
CA VAL A 208 -2.55 9.88 14.48
C VAL A 208 -2.93 8.71 15.40
N ARG A 209 -4.09 8.11 15.15
CA ARG A 209 -4.58 6.95 15.91
C ARG A 209 -3.69 5.71 15.72
N ARG A 210 -3.15 5.47 14.52
CA ARG A 210 -2.24 4.33 14.25
C ARG A 210 -0.98 4.42 15.08
N VAL A 211 -0.37 5.61 15.13
CA VAL A 211 0.83 5.90 15.92
C VAL A 211 0.56 5.68 17.41
N GLU A 212 -0.53 6.24 17.94
CA GLU A 212 -0.96 6.05 19.33
C GLU A 212 -1.20 4.58 19.68
N CYS A 213 -1.87 3.85 18.79
CA CYS A 213 -2.16 2.42 18.99
C CYS A 213 -0.87 1.60 19.00
N CYS A 214 0.07 1.88 18.09
CA CYS A 214 1.37 1.21 18.04
C CYS A 214 2.19 1.46 19.31
N ILE A 215 2.15 2.69 19.86
CA ILE A 215 2.78 3.02 21.14
C ILE A 215 2.15 2.20 22.28
N THR A 216 0.81 2.18 22.34
CA THR A 216 0.04 1.45 23.36
C THR A 216 0.34 -0.06 23.32
N LEU A 217 0.53 -0.62 22.13
CA LEU A 217 0.89 -2.03 21.93
C LEU A 217 2.40 -2.30 22.00
N HIS A 218 3.20 -1.33 22.45
CA HIS A 218 4.65 -1.41 22.57
C HIS A 218 5.31 -1.91 21.27
N GLY A 219 4.98 -1.25 20.15
CA GLY A 219 5.48 -1.58 18.82
C GLY A 219 4.88 -2.84 18.20
N GLY A 220 3.83 -3.40 18.80
CA GLY A 220 3.09 -4.55 18.27
C GLY A 220 2.29 -4.23 17.01
N HIS A 221 1.58 -5.23 16.50
CA HIS A 221 0.63 -5.05 15.39
C HIS A 221 -0.58 -4.26 15.83
N ILE A 222 -1.01 -3.30 15.02
CA ILE A 222 -2.24 -2.55 15.26
C ILE A 222 -3.41 -3.15 14.46
N PRO A 223 -4.65 -3.04 14.94
CA PRO A 223 -5.83 -3.25 14.10
C PRO A 223 -5.98 -2.06 13.15
N TYR A 224 -6.05 -2.34 11.85
CA TYR A 224 -6.24 -1.34 10.80
C TYR A 224 -7.11 -1.90 9.68
#